data_AF-A0A813DJR4-F1
#
_entry.id   AF-A0A813DJR4-F1
#
_cell.length_a   1.000
_cell.length_b   1.000
_cell.length_c   1.000
_cell.angle_alpha   90.00
_cell.angle_beta   90.00
_cell.angle_gamma   90.00
#
_symmetry.space_group_name_H-M   'P 1'
#
loop_
_entity.id
_entity.type
_entity.pdbx_description
1 polymer ?
#
loop_
_entity_poly.entity_id
_entity_poly.type
_entity_poly.pdbx_seq_one_letter_code
_entity_poly.pdbx_strand_id
1 'polypeptide(L)'
;VCRQVRPAMLSPVILAFNPPSLSRAAASTAPTAQDLSSVEGVVLHGSMPVSERRLKEFLEAEVTHFAAMRRRPATLEDLLRAAASPRRAAAMVRQELPKHFAARLRQIEELPEWRSDPSIADLHARYSQSFQ
;
A
#
# COMPACT_ATOMS: atom_id res chain seq x y z
N VAL A 1 -37.88 -2.74 -37.79
CA VAL A 1 -36.61 -3.43 -38.15
C VAL A 1 -35.76 -3.54 -36.89
N CYS A 2 -35.88 -4.67 -36.17
CA CYS A 2 -35.15 -4.93 -34.93
C CYS A 2 -33.78 -5.54 -35.26
N ARG A 3 -32.68 -4.85 -34.91
CA ARG A 3 -31.32 -5.40 -35.03
C ARG A 3 -30.94 -6.13 -33.75
N GLN A 4 -30.81 -7.44 -33.88
CA GLN A 4 -30.37 -8.37 -32.86
C GLN A 4 -28.83 -8.33 -32.81
N VAL A 5 -28.26 -7.73 -31.77
CA VAL A 5 -26.81 -7.69 -31.57
C VAL A 5 -26.40 -8.90 -30.73
N ARG A 6 -25.57 -9.78 -31.31
CA ARG A 6 -25.01 -10.94 -30.61
C ARG A 6 -23.86 -10.50 -29.70
N PRO A 7 -23.74 -11.02 -28.46
CA PRO A 7 -22.57 -10.78 -27.63
C PRO A 7 -21.40 -11.66 -28.09
N ALA A 8 -20.24 -11.04 -28.29
CA ALA A 8 -18.98 -11.72 -28.56
C ALA A 8 -18.45 -12.35 -27.26
N MET A 9 -18.29 -13.67 -27.28
CA MET A 9 -17.60 -14.45 -26.25
C MET A 9 -16.11 -14.11 -26.30
N LEU A 10 -15.58 -13.46 -25.27
CA LEU A 10 -14.15 -13.26 -25.08
C LEU A 10 -13.60 -14.41 -24.23
N SER A 11 -12.72 -15.22 -24.82
CA SER A 11 -11.97 -16.27 -24.13
C SER A 11 -10.96 -15.71 -23.14
N PRO A 12 -10.79 -16.32 -21.96
CA PRO A 12 -9.73 -15.95 -21.03
C PRO A 12 -8.38 -16.51 -21.49
N VAL A 13 -7.45 -15.61 -21.82
CA VAL A 13 -6.02 -15.93 -21.99
C VAL A 13 -5.41 -16.07 -20.59
N ILE A 14 -5.21 -17.31 -20.15
CA ILE A 14 -4.49 -17.62 -18.90
C ILE A 14 -2.99 -17.53 -19.21
N LEU A 15 -2.35 -16.43 -18.82
CA LEU A 15 -0.88 -16.34 -18.81
C LEU A 15 -0.36 -17.01 -17.52
N ALA A 16 0.23 -18.19 -17.68
CA ALA A 16 0.94 -18.89 -16.62
C ALA A 16 2.23 -18.12 -16.28
N PHE A 17 2.28 -17.58 -15.07
CA PHE A 17 3.47 -16.92 -14.51
C PHE A 17 4.38 -18.01 -13.92
N ASN A 18 5.54 -18.22 -14.56
CA ASN A 18 6.54 -19.20 -14.13
C ASN A 18 7.67 -18.47 -13.37
N PRO A 19 7.76 -18.56 -12.02
CA PRO A 19 8.87 -17.95 -11.29
C PRO A 19 10.14 -18.81 -11.39
N PRO A 20 11.32 -18.21 -11.59
CA PRO A 20 12.59 -18.93 -11.58
C PRO A 20 12.94 -19.42 -10.17
N SER A 21 13.28 -20.70 -10.09
CA SER A 21 13.83 -21.39 -8.92
C SER A 21 15.20 -20.83 -8.57
N LEU A 22 15.29 -20.04 -7.49
CA LEU A 22 16.57 -19.62 -6.94
C LEU A 22 17.16 -20.74 -6.09
N SER A 23 18.21 -21.32 -6.66
CA SER A 23 19.07 -22.33 -6.08
C SER A 23 19.78 -21.81 -4.83
N ARG A 24 19.87 -22.72 -3.87
CA ARG A 24 20.44 -22.66 -2.54
C ARG A 24 21.97 -22.53 -2.61
N ALA A 25 22.53 -21.50 -1.98
CA ALA A 25 23.94 -21.43 -1.63
C ALA A 25 24.09 -21.28 -0.11
N ALA A 26 24.82 -22.24 0.47
CA ALA A 26 25.17 -22.31 1.89
C ALA A 26 26.50 -21.59 2.15
N ALA A 27 26.62 -20.94 3.31
CA ALA A 27 27.81 -20.81 4.16
C ALA A 27 27.51 -19.69 5.18
N SER A 28 27.33 -19.98 6.47
CA SER A 28 28.42 -20.27 7.43
C SER A 28 29.43 -19.15 7.52
N THR A 29 29.20 -18.19 8.42
CA THR A 29 30.11 -17.85 9.53
C THR A 29 29.49 -16.74 10.38
N ALA A 30 29.36 -17.00 11.68
CA ALA A 30 28.95 -16.02 12.68
C ALA A 30 30.16 -15.16 13.10
N PRO A 31 30.05 -13.83 13.11
CA PRO A 31 30.96 -12.98 13.87
C PRO A 31 30.34 -12.59 15.22
N THR A 32 30.93 -13.17 16.26
CA THR A 32 31.39 -12.51 17.49
C THR A 32 30.74 -11.18 17.86
N ALA A 33 30.00 -11.21 18.97
CA ALA A 33 29.58 -10.05 19.74
C ALA A 33 30.80 -9.21 20.13
N GLN A 34 30.89 -7.99 19.58
CA GLN A 34 31.68 -6.91 20.15
C GLN A 34 30.73 -5.78 20.53
N ASP A 35 30.57 -5.69 21.85
CA ASP A 35 30.54 -4.49 22.66
C ASP A 35 30.82 -3.17 21.91
N LEU A 36 29.76 -2.41 21.69
CA LEU A 36 29.81 -0.96 21.43
C LEU A 36 28.93 -0.27 22.47
N SER A 37 29.41 -0.28 23.70
CA SER A 37 29.10 0.79 24.63
C SER A 37 29.48 2.14 24.02
N SER A 38 28.58 3.12 24.18
CA SER A 38 28.94 4.53 24.27
C SER A 38 29.37 5.24 22.97
N VAL A 39 28.38 5.50 22.11
CA VAL A 39 28.31 6.78 21.42
C VAL A 39 26.96 7.41 21.79
N GLU A 40 26.94 8.22 22.85
CA GLU A 40 25.86 9.16 23.13
C GLU A 40 25.83 10.22 22.02
N GLY A 41 25.26 9.85 20.88
CA GLY A 41 24.71 10.80 19.93
C GLY A 41 23.31 11.16 20.39
N VAL A 42 23.19 12.20 21.23
CA VAL A 42 21.91 12.81 21.57
C VAL A 42 21.35 13.47 20.31
N VAL A 43 20.60 12.71 19.51
CA VAL A 43 19.61 13.26 18.58
C VAL A 43 18.27 13.23 19.32
N LEU A 44 18.01 14.28 20.10
CA LEU A 44 16.66 14.55 20.59
C LEU A 44 15.77 14.91 19.40
N HIS A 45 15.11 13.90 18.83
CA HIS A 45 13.77 14.11 18.30
C HIS A 45 12.85 13.37 19.24
N GLY A 46 12.20 14.11 20.14
CA GLY A 46 11.44 13.57 21.28
C GLY A 46 10.49 12.46 20.85
N SER A 47 10.84 11.23 21.20
CA SER A 47 9.92 10.10 21.18
C SER A 47 8.96 10.30 22.35
N MET A 48 7.93 11.13 22.13
CA MET A 48 6.83 11.22 23.07
C MET A 48 6.04 9.92 23.00
N PRO A 49 5.81 9.23 24.13
CA PRO A 49 4.96 8.05 24.13
C PRO A 49 3.53 8.48 23.74
N VAL A 50 3.09 8.06 22.56
CA VAL A 50 1.71 8.25 22.09
C VAL A 50 0.91 7.03 22.53
N SER A 51 -0.23 7.25 23.18
CA SER A 51 -1.13 6.14 23.53
C SER A 51 -1.68 5.50 22.26
N GLU A 52 -1.89 4.17 22.29
CA GLU A 52 -2.46 3.42 21.17
C GLU A 52 -3.79 4.03 20.69
N ARG A 53 -4.62 4.49 21.63
CA ARG A 53 -5.86 5.20 21.33
C ARG A 53 -5.62 6.45 20.48
N ARG A 54 -4.64 7.28 20.84
CA ARG A 54 -4.35 8.53 20.13
C ARG A 54 -3.74 8.26 18.75
N LEU A 55 -2.94 7.20 18.63
CA LEU A 55 -2.44 6.73 17.34
C LEU A 55 -3.60 6.29 16.43
N LYS A 56 -4.57 5.56 16.97
CA LYS A 56 -5.77 5.15 16.22
C LYS A 56 -6.60 6.35 15.77
N GLU A 57 -6.86 7.30 16.67
CA GLU A 57 -7.57 8.55 16.35
C GLU A 57 -6.84 9.35 15.26
N PHE A 58 -5.50 9.39 15.30
CA PHE A 58 -4.68 10.03 14.28
C PHE A 58 -4.81 9.35 12.92
N LEU A 59 -4.70 8.02 12.87
CA LEU A 59 -4.84 7.25 11.62
C LEU A 59 -6.24 7.40 11.03
N GLU A 60 -7.29 7.38 11.86
CA GLU A 60 -8.67 7.63 11.42
C GLU A 60 -8.82 9.04 10.83
N ALA A 61 -8.18 10.05 11.44
CA ALA A 61 -8.17 11.41 10.92
C ALA A 61 -7.42 11.52 9.58
N GLU A 62 -6.28 10.84 9.43
CA GLU A 62 -5.53 10.81 8.17
C GLU A 62 -6.32 10.12 7.05
N VAL A 63 -6.91 8.96 7.31
CA VAL A 63 -7.77 8.27 6.34
C VAL A 63 -8.93 9.18 5.92
N THR A 64 -9.57 9.88 6.87
CA THR A 64 -10.62 10.85 6.56
C THR A 64 -10.11 11.97 5.67
N HIS A 65 -8.96 12.55 6.00
CA HIS A 65 -8.34 13.64 5.26
C HIS A 65 -8.02 13.22 3.81
N PHE A 66 -7.28 12.13 3.63
CA PHE A 66 -6.85 11.66 2.32
C PHE A 66 -8.01 11.14 1.46
N ALA A 67 -9.03 10.52 2.05
CA ALA A 67 -10.22 10.08 1.33
C ALA A 67 -11.04 11.25 0.76
N ALA A 68 -11.03 12.40 1.45
CA ALA A 68 -11.70 13.62 0.98
C ALA A 68 -10.90 14.36 -0.12
N MET A 69 -9.62 14.05 -0.30
CA MET A 69 -8.80 14.70 -1.34
C MET A 69 -9.22 14.24 -2.75
N ARG A 70 -9.25 15.19 -3.69
CA ARG A 70 -9.49 14.88 -5.09
C ARG A 70 -8.32 14.07 -5.67
N ARG A 71 -8.61 12.84 -6.06
CA ARG A 71 -7.72 11.98 -6.87
C ARG A 71 -7.66 12.50 -8.30
N ARG A 72 -6.45 12.60 -8.87
CA ARG A 72 -6.27 12.95 -10.28
C ARG A 72 -5.92 11.67 -11.03
N PRO A 73 -6.70 11.28 -12.05
CA PRO A 73 -6.32 10.14 -12.88
C PRO A 73 -4.98 10.46 -13.55
N ALA A 74 -4.00 9.59 -13.37
CA ALA A 74 -2.70 9.70 -14.04
C ALA A 74 -2.83 9.19 -15.48
N THR A 75 -2.32 9.96 -16.43
CA THR A 75 -2.20 9.49 -17.81
C THR A 75 -0.97 8.60 -17.97
N LEU A 76 -0.91 7.83 -19.05
CA LEU A 76 0.31 7.08 -19.38
C LEU A 76 1.53 7.99 -19.53
N GLU A 77 1.34 9.19 -20.11
CA GLU A 77 2.41 10.17 -20.27
C GLU A 77 2.95 10.65 -18.91
N ASP A 78 2.07 10.87 -17.93
CA ASP A 78 2.48 11.25 -16.57
C ASP A 78 3.31 10.15 -15.90
N LEU A 79 2.90 8.89 -16.08
CA LEU A 79 3.62 7.72 -15.56
C LEU A 79 5.00 7.60 -16.19
N LEU A 80 5.11 7.74 -17.52
CA LEU A 80 6.40 7.70 -18.22
C LEU A 80 7.31 8.86 -17.79
N ARG A 81 6.77 10.07 -17.62
CA ARG A 81 7.52 11.24 -17.13
C ARG A 81 8.01 11.05 -15.69
N ALA A 82 7.21 10.42 -14.84
CA ALA A 82 7.60 10.13 -13.46
C ALA A 82 8.64 8.99 -13.39
N ALA A 83 8.50 7.96 -14.24
CA ALA A 83 9.41 6.82 -14.31
C ALA A 83 10.81 7.18 -14.81
N ALA A 84 10.97 8.31 -15.50
CA ALA A 84 12.27 8.81 -15.97
C ALA A 84 13.28 9.06 -14.83
N SER A 85 12.85 9.16 -13.57
CA SER A 85 13.73 9.28 -12.41
C SER A 85 13.13 8.63 -11.17
N PRO A 86 13.89 7.83 -10.41
CA PRO A 86 13.42 7.24 -9.15
C PRO A 86 12.86 8.27 -8.16
N ARG A 87 13.47 9.47 -8.10
CA ARG A 87 13.01 10.56 -7.22
C ARG A 87 11.62 11.08 -7.62
N ARG A 88 11.34 11.16 -8.92
CA ARG A 88 10.04 11.61 -9.44
C ARG A 88 8.96 10.54 -9.25
N ALA A 89 9.28 9.30 -9.55
CA ALA A 89 8.41 8.16 -9.26
C ALA A 89 8.04 8.13 -7.76
N ALA A 90 9.03 8.24 -6.87
CA ALA A 90 8.78 8.27 -5.42
C ALA A 90 7.95 9.48 -4.98
N ALA A 91 8.10 10.65 -5.61
CA ALA A 91 7.27 11.82 -5.32
C ALA A 91 5.81 11.59 -5.76
N MET A 92 5.59 11.06 -6.96
CA MET A 92 4.27 10.72 -7.47
C MET A 92 3.57 9.69 -6.59
N VAL A 93 4.28 8.61 -6.25
CA VAL A 93 3.77 7.53 -5.40
C VAL A 93 3.41 8.04 -4.01
N ARG A 94 4.29 8.80 -3.34
CA ARG A 94 4.01 9.37 -2.01
C ARG A 94 2.82 10.33 -2.01
N GLN A 95 2.60 11.04 -3.12
CA GLN A 95 1.50 11.99 -3.23
C GLN A 95 0.15 11.31 -3.50
N GLU A 96 0.12 10.28 -4.36
CA GLU A 96 -1.14 9.67 -4.80
C GLU A 96 -1.53 8.43 -4.00
N LEU A 97 -0.59 7.56 -3.59
CA LEU A 97 -0.95 6.30 -2.91
C LEU A 97 -1.80 6.50 -1.65
N PRO A 98 -1.47 7.40 -0.71
CA PRO A 98 -2.27 7.59 0.50
C PRO A 98 -3.73 7.92 0.18
N LYS A 99 -3.99 8.72 -0.86
CA LYS A 99 -5.35 9.05 -1.33
C LYS A 99 -6.08 7.81 -1.84
N HIS A 100 -5.39 6.95 -2.58
CA HIS A 100 -5.98 5.72 -3.12
C HIS A 100 -6.30 4.71 -2.01
N PHE A 101 -5.39 4.50 -1.07
CA PHE A 101 -5.61 3.62 0.08
C PHE A 101 -6.74 4.12 0.97
N ALA A 102 -6.71 5.39 1.36
CA ALA A 102 -7.74 5.99 2.22
C ALA A 102 -9.14 5.93 1.57
N ALA A 103 -9.25 6.28 0.28
CA ALA A 103 -10.51 6.18 -0.43
C ALA A 103 -11.01 4.73 -0.53
N ARG A 104 -10.11 3.75 -0.70
CA ARG A 104 -10.49 2.33 -0.76
C ARG A 104 -10.93 1.81 0.60
N LEU A 105 -10.28 2.22 1.69
CA LEU A 105 -10.71 1.91 3.05
C LEU A 105 -12.14 2.41 3.31
N ARG A 106 -12.44 3.67 2.96
CA ARG A 106 -13.80 4.22 3.07
C ARG A 106 -14.83 3.43 2.26
N GLN A 107 -14.50 3.07 1.02
CA GLN A 107 -15.39 2.24 0.19
C GLN A 107 -15.67 0.86 0.79
N ILE A 108 -14.69 0.24 1.45
CA ILE A 108 -14.91 -1.04 2.15
C ILE A 108 -15.80 -0.82 3.37
N GLU A 109 -15.58 0.25 4.13
CA GLU A 109 -16.35 0.60 5.32
C GLU A 109 -17.82 0.95 5.02
N GLU A 110 -18.11 1.41 3.80
CA GLU A 110 -19.47 1.66 3.30
C GLU A 110 -20.25 0.38 2.99
N LEU A 111 -19.59 -0.77 2.87
CA LEU A 111 -20.27 -2.05 2.63
C LEU A 111 -21.02 -2.50 3.90
N PRO A 112 -22.26 -2.98 3.78
CA PRO A 112 -22.98 -3.55 4.90
C PRO A 112 -22.23 -4.77 5.43
N GLU A 113 -22.16 -4.91 6.75
CA GLU A 113 -21.59 -6.08 7.42
C GLU A 113 -20.13 -6.39 7.05
N TRP A 114 -19.36 -5.42 6.56
CA TRP A 114 -17.96 -5.63 6.14
C TRP A 114 -17.07 -6.23 7.24
N ARG A 115 -17.41 -6.00 8.51
CA ARG A 115 -16.73 -6.58 9.68
C ARG A 115 -17.10 -8.04 9.95
N SER A 116 -18.31 -8.44 9.56
CA SER A 116 -18.84 -9.78 9.82
C SER A 116 -18.38 -10.78 8.75
N ASP A 117 -18.19 -10.33 7.52
CA ASP A 117 -17.59 -11.13 6.46
C ASP A 117 -16.06 -11.20 6.68
N PRO A 118 -15.50 -12.39 6.98
CA PRO A 118 -14.08 -12.53 7.27
C PRO A 118 -13.19 -12.18 6.07
N SER A 119 -13.69 -12.34 4.84
CA SER A 119 -12.92 -12.02 3.62
C SER A 119 -12.79 -10.50 3.42
N ILE A 120 -13.85 -9.75 3.71
CA ILE A 120 -13.87 -8.29 3.60
C ILE A 120 -13.10 -7.67 4.77
N ALA A 121 -13.25 -8.21 5.98
CA ALA A 121 -12.49 -7.77 7.14
C ALA A 121 -10.97 -7.96 6.95
N ASP A 122 -10.55 -9.11 6.40
CA ASP A 122 -9.16 -9.36 6.04
C ASP A 122 -8.65 -8.41 4.94
N LEU A 123 -9.48 -8.12 3.93
CA LEU A 123 -9.14 -7.12 2.92
C LEU A 123 -8.93 -5.74 3.56
N HIS A 124 -9.85 -5.30 4.43
CA HIS A 124 -9.72 -4.03 5.17
C HIS A 124 -8.43 -3.99 5.99
N ALA A 125 -8.09 -5.09 6.67
CA ALA A 125 -6.86 -5.19 7.47
C ALA A 125 -5.60 -5.01 6.61
N ARG A 126 -5.52 -5.67 5.43
CA ARG A 126 -4.39 -5.52 4.49
C ARG A 126 -4.24 -4.09 3.97
N TYR A 127 -5.37 -3.44 3.64
CA TYR A 127 -5.37 -2.04 3.21
C TYR A 127 -4.96 -1.10 4.35
N SER A 128 -5.42 -1.37 5.57
CA SER A 128 -5.05 -0.60 6.77
C SER A 128 -3.56 -0.72 7.09
N GLN A 129 -3.00 -1.93 6.99
CA GLN A 129 -1.58 -2.17 7.19
C GLN A 129 -0.72 -1.49 6.12
N SER A 130 -1.18 -1.48 4.87
CA SER A 130 -0.44 -0.84 3.76
C SER A 130 -0.47 0.69 3.79
N PHE A 131 -1.41 1.27 4.54
CA PHE A 131 -1.54 2.72 4.70
C PHE A 131 -0.59 3.29 5.77
N GLN A 132 -0.23 2.47 6.76
CA GLN A 132 0.73 2.79 7.83
C GLN A 132 2.18 2.75 7.30
#